data_AF-A0A842QZN5-F1
#
_entry.id   AF-A0A842QZN5-F1
#
_cell.length_a   1.000
_cell.length_b   1.000
_cell.length_c   1.000
_cell.angle_alpha   90.00
_cell.angle_beta   90.00
_cell.angle_gamma   90.00
#
_symmetry.space_group_name_H-M   'P 1'
#
loop_
_entity.id
_entity.type
_entity.pdbx_description
1 polymer ?
#
loop_
_entity_poly.entity_id
_entity_poly.type
_entity_poly.pdbx_seq_one_letter_code
_entity_poly.pdbx_strand_id
1 'polypeptide(L)'
;MNTENTATLQDTCMSCAACCHDTEMLISPADMEQVSALGYAIDSFSIIDPETGERMLKNINGSCVFLEGKEPYTCKIYHARPKGCRFFPLIYDQERGRCTMDREYCPHWRDFTWMETDKTLVRELLNFLKHDLQLF
;
A
#
# COMPACT_ATOMS: atom_id res chain seq x y z
N MET A 1 -14.58 -31.11 -0.17
CA MET A 1 -13.44 -30.75 0.72
C MET A 1 -12.30 -30.42 -0.23
N ASN A 2 -11.81 -29.19 -0.41
CA ASN A 2 -11.85 -28.00 0.41
C ASN A 2 -12.12 -26.78 -0.49
N THR A 3 -12.95 -25.86 0.01
CA THR A 3 -13.11 -24.52 -0.54
C THR A 3 -11.80 -23.77 -0.30
N GLU A 4 -10.96 -23.68 -1.33
CA GLU A 4 -9.81 -22.77 -1.34
C GLU A 4 -10.34 -21.35 -1.42
N ASN A 5 -10.66 -20.79 -0.26
CA ASN A 5 -10.97 -19.39 -0.10
C ASN A 5 -9.63 -18.64 -0.10
N THR A 6 -9.02 -18.50 -1.28
CA THR A 6 -7.75 -17.81 -1.46
C THR A 6 -8.00 -16.31 -1.36
N ALA A 7 -7.49 -15.68 -0.31
CA ALA A 7 -7.53 -14.22 -0.19
C ALA A 7 -6.68 -13.62 -1.33
N THR A 8 -7.29 -12.78 -2.16
CA THR A 8 -6.60 -12.08 -3.25
C THR A 8 -5.59 -11.11 -2.63
N LEU A 9 -4.39 -11.05 -3.24
CA LEU A 9 -3.25 -10.28 -2.72
C LEU A 9 -3.60 -8.82 -2.42
N GLN A 10 -4.52 -8.24 -3.19
CA GLN A 10 -4.89 -6.83 -3.13
C GLN A 10 -5.67 -6.39 -1.89
N ASP A 11 -6.24 -7.32 -1.11
CA ASP A 11 -7.15 -6.95 0.00
C ASP A 11 -6.79 -7.55 1.34
N THR A 12 -5.62 -8.19 1.43
CA THR A 12 -5.27 -9.01 2.58
C THR A 12 -4.26 -8.30 3.48
N CYS A 13 -4.69 -7.87 4.67
CA CYS A 13 -3.82 -7.34 5.72
C CYS A 13 -3.67 -8.37 6.84
N MET A 14 -2.44 -8.59 7.31
CA MET A 14 -2.15 -9.50 8.44
C MET A 14 -2.28 -8.84 9.82
N SER A 15 -2.72 -7.57 9.88
CA SER A 15 -2.88 -6.81 11.14
C SER A 15 -1.63 -6.74 12.02
N CYS A 16 -0.44 -6.86 11.43
CA CYS A 16 0.86 -6.85 12.12
C CYS A 16 1.54 -5.47 12.16
N ALA A 17 0.94 -4.45 11.53
CA ALA A 17 1.44 -3.08 11.41
C ALA A 17 2.80 -2.87 10.72
N ALA A 18 3.52 -3.91 10.29
CA ALA A 18 4.84 -3.79 9.68
C ALA A 18 4.90 -2.78 8.52
N CYS A 19 3.94 -2.81 7.59
CA CYS A 19 3.87 -1.85 6.48
C CYS A 19 3.30 -0.47 6.85
N CYS A 20 2.77 -0.33 8.07
CA CYS A 20 2.22 0.93 8.59
C CYS A 20 3.24 1.72 9.40
N HIS A 21 4.30 1.08 9.90
CA HIS A 21 5.38 1.75 10.61
C HIS A 21 6.37 2.38 9.62
N ASP A 22 6.74 3.63 9.90
CA ASP A 22 7.67 4.44 9.09
C ASP A 22 7.38 4.35 7.57
N THR A 23 6.10 4.32 7.21
CA THR A 23 5.69 4.04 5.83
C THR A 23 5.96 5.22 4.91
N GLU A 24 6.56 4.96 3.75
CA GLU A 24 6.77 5.94 2.67
C GLU A 24 5.71 5.78 1.57
N MET A 25 4.52 5.28 1.94
CA MET A 25 3.48 4.93 0.97
C MET A 25 3.00 6.14 0.17
N LEU A 26 3.34 6.15 -1.12
CA LEU A 26 2.90 7.14 -2.08
C LEU A 26 1.37 7.11 -2.28
N ILE A 27 0.79 8.29 -2.48
CA ILE A 27 -0.64 8.45 -2.73
C ILE A 27 -0.90 9.28 -4.00
N SER A 28 -1.82 8.80 -4.82
CA SER A 28 -2.24 9.48 -6.04
C SER A 28 -3.31 10.55 -5.76
N PRO A 29 -3.62 11.43 -6.72
CA PRO A 29 -4.78 12.31 -6.63
C PRO A 29 -6.10 11.58 -6.37
N ALA A 30 -6.29 10.41 -6.98
CA ALA A 30 -7.48 9.59 -6.76
C ALA A 30 -7.55 9.01 -5.33
N ASP A 31 -6.40 8.60 -4.76
CA ASP A 31 -6.35 8.16 -3.37
C ASP A 31 -6.72 9.31 -2.42
N MET A 32 -6.21 10.53 -2.68
CA MET A 32 -6.54 11.71 -1.89
C MET A 32 -8.03 12.05 -1.95
N GLU A 33 -8.63 12.01 -3.15
CA GLU A 33 -10.07 12.24 -3.33
C GLU A 33 -10.88 11.20 -2.54
N GLN A 34 -10.53 9.92 -2.65
CA GLN A 34 -11.20 8.83 -1.96
C GLN A 34 -11.15 8.97 -0.44
N VAL A 35 -9.98 9.31 0.12
CA VAL A 35 -9.82 9.51 1.57
C VAL A 35 -10.51 10.80 2.01
N SER A 36 -10.45 11.87 1.22
CA SER A 36 -11.12 13.14 1.55
C SER A 36 -12.65 13.00 1.56
N ALA A 37 -13.22 12.13 0.72
CA ALA A 37 -14.65 11.81 0.72
C ALA A 37 -15.13 11.18 2.05
N LEU A 38 -14.22 10.65 2.88
CA LEU A 38 -14.53 10.18 4.25
C LEU A 38 -14.53 11.32 5.29
N GLY A 39 -14.23 12.57 4.89
CA GLY A 39 -14.22 13.74 5.77
C GLY A 39 -12.84 14.16 6.29
N TYR A 40 -11.75 13.56 5.79
CA TYR A 40 -10.39 13.97 6.16
C TYR A 40 -9.89 15.11 5.26
N ALA A 41 -9.28 16.13 5.84
CA ALA A 41 -8.57 17.15 5.07
C ALA A 41 -7.24 16.59 4.54
N ILE A 42 -6.85 16.91 3.31
CA ILE A 42 -5.66 16.33 2.65
C ILE A 42 -4.38 16.51 3.47
N ASP A 43 -4.20 17.66 4.11
CA ASP A 43 -3.06 18.00 4.97
C ASP A 43 -3.04 17.25 6.32
N SER A 44 -4.20 16.71 6.73
CA SER A 44 -4.30 15.91 7.95
C SER A 44 -3.69 14.52 7.78
N PHE A 45 -3.65 13.98 6.55
CA PHE A 45 -3.21 12.61 6.31
C PHE A 45 -2.07 12.43 5.30
N SER A 46 -1.61 13.50 4.66
CA SER A 46 -0.53 13.43 3.68
C SER A 46 0.57 14.46 3.94
N ILE A 47 1.75 14.17 3.42
CA ILE A 47 2.90 15.08 3.37
C ILE A 47 3.54 15.00 1.98
N ILE A 48 4.24 16.06 1.59
CA ILE A 48 5.07 16.07 0.37
C ILE A 48 6.51 15.81 0.78
N ASP A 49 7.15 14.86 0.12
CA ASP A 49 8.58 14.66 0.22
C ASP A 49 9.32 15.91 -0.33
N PRO A 50 10.17 16.58 0.46
CA PRO A 50 10.87 17.78 -0.01
C PRO A 50 11.96 17.48 -1.04
N GLU A 51 12.47 16.25 -1.10
CA GLU A 51 13.53 15.82 -2.03
C GLU A 51 12.94 15.34 -3.36
N THR A 52 11.89 14.51 -3.32
CA THR A 52 11.27 13.95 -4.53
C THR A 52 10.09 14.77 -5.06
N GLY A 53 9.45 15.57 -4.20
CA GLY A 53 8.21 16.28 -4.51
C GLY A 53 6.97 15.38 -4.55
N GLU A 54 7.12 14.09 -4.26
CA GLU A 54 6.03 13.11 -4.26
C GLU A 54 5.20 13.26 -2.99
N ARG A 55 3.92 12.87 -3.07
CA ARG A 55 3.04 12.89 -1.91
C ARG A 55 2.89 11.50 -1.33
N MET A 56 3.04 11.40 -0.01
CA MET A 56 2.93 10.16 0.74
C MET A 56 1.98 10.26 1.93
N LEU A 57 1.58 9.11 2.47
CA LEU A 57 0.86 9.03 3.74
C LEU A 57 1.70 9.62 4.87
N LYS A 58 1.05 10.40 5.73
CA LYS A 58 1.69 11.02 6.88
C LYS A 58 1.90 10.00 8.01
N ASN A 59 3.07 10.07 8.64
CA ASN A 59 3.35 9.36 9.89
C ASN A 59 3.20 10.29 11.11
N ILE A 60 2.67 9.76 12.20
CA ILE A 60 2.63 10.36 13.54
C ILE A 60 3.36 9.41 14.47
N ASN A 61 4.45 9.88 15.10
CA ASN A 61 5.29 9.06 15.98
C ASN A 61 5.76 7.74 15.32
N GLY A 62 6.23 7.81 14.07
CA GLY A 62 6.75 6.65 13.32
C GLY A 62 5.67 5.66 12.86
N SER A 63 4.40 6.06 12.84
CA SER A 63 3.30 5.19 12.39
C SER A 63 2.33 5.94 11.48
N CYS A 64 1.81 5.27 10.47
CA CYS A 64 0.79 5.81 9.59
C CYS A 64 -0.35 6.44 10.40
N VAL A 65 -0.78 7.64 10.03
CA VAL A 65 -1.88 8.39 10.66
C VAL A 65 -3.19 7.60 10.77
N PHE A 66 -3.38 6.58 9.94
CA PHE A 66 -4.57 5.73 9.93
C PHE A 66 -4.40 4.42 10.70
N LEU A 67 -3.22 4.12 11.25
CA LEU A 67 -3.01 2.97 12.13
C LEU A 67 -3.75 3.16 13.46
N GLU A 68 -4.43 2.12 13.92
CA GLU A 68 -5.16 2.11 15.19
C GLU A 68 -4.95 0.83 15.99
N GLY A 69 -5.21 0.98 17.28
CA GLY A 69 -5.30 -0.12 18.22
C GLY A 69 -3.94 -0.57 18.75
N LYS A 70 -3.98 -1.75 19.35
CA LYS A 70 -2.84 -2.59 19.72
C LYS A 70 -3.09 -3.94 19.08
N GLU A 71 -2.08 -4.79 19.04
CA GLU A 71 -2.16 -6.11 18.39
C GLU A 71 -3.46 -6.88 18.74
N PRO A 72 -4.30 -7.28 17.74
CA PRO A 72 -4.12 -7.04 16.30
C PRO A 72 -4.42 -5.59 15.88
N TYR A 73 -3.54 -5.02 15.08
CA TYR A 73 -3.68 -3.63 14.61
C TYR A 73 -4.75 -3.50 13.52
N THR A 74 -5.37 -2.32 13.44
CA THR A 74 -6.40 -2.00 12.44
C THR A 74 -6.09 -0.70 11.69
N CYS A 75 -6.74 -0.50 10.54
CA CYS A 75 -6.64 0.73 9.75
C CYS A 75 -7.99 1.44 9.74
N LYS A 76 -8.03 2.73 10.14
CA LYS A 76 -9.25 3.56 10.17
C LYS A 76 -9.97 3.62 8.82
N ILE A 77 -9.20 3.58 7.74
CA ILE A 77 -9.69 3.73 6.37
C ILE A 77 -9.53 2.44 5.58
N TYR A 78 -9.65 1.26 6.21
CA TYR A 78 -9.35 -0.03 5.55
C TYR A 78 -9.98 -0.21 4.16
N HIS A 79 -11.25 0.21 3.99
CA HIS A 79 -11.98 0.14 2.73
C HIS A 79 -11.56 1.20 1.69
N ALA A 80 -10.97 2.30 2.14
CA ALA A 80 -10.47 3.42 1.35
C ALA A 80 -8.94 3.50 1.36
N ARG A 81 -8.25 2.39 1.66
CA ARG A 81 -6.78 2.32 1.63
C ARG A 81 -6.26 2.80 0.27
N PRO A 82 -5.20 3.62 0.24
CA PRO A 82 -4.54 3.97 -1.01
C PRO A 82 -4.15 2.74 -1.81
N LYS A 83 -4.14 2.83 -3.14
CA LYS A 83 -3.82 1.71 -4.03
C LYS A 83 -2.48 1.03 -3.67
N GLY A 84 -1.44 1.80 -3.34
CA GLY A 84 -0.17 1.24 -2.89
C GLY A 84 -0.29 0.33 -1.67
N CYS A 85 -1.10 0.71 -0.67
CA CYS A 85 -1.39 -0.14 0.51
C CYS A 85 -2.13 -1.43 0.15
N ARG A 86 -2.90 -1.43 -0.95
CA ARG A 86 -3.61 -2.61 -1.46
C ARG A 86 -2.64 -3.54 -2.19
N PHE A 87 -1.70 -3.00 -2.95
CA PHE A 87 -0.70 -3.81 -3.63
C PHE A 87 0.29 -4.47 -2.66
N PHE A 88 0.63 -3.82 -1.54
CA PHE A 88 1.60 -4.37 -0.59
C PHE A 88 1.19 -5.78 -0.10
N PRO A 89 2.10 -6.78 -0.13
CA PRO A 89 3.55 -6.65 -0.28
C PRO A 89 4.09 -6.74 -1.72
N LEU A 90 3.26 -6.71 -2.75
CA LEU A 90 3.74 -6.60 -4.13
C LEU A 90 4.26 -5.18 -4.39
N ILE A 91 5.53 -5.08 -4.79
CA ILE A 91 6.23 -3.84 -5.12
C ILE A 91 6.86 -3.94 -6.50
N TYR A 92 7.26 -2.80 -7.06
CA TYR A 92 8.10 -2.74 -8.25
C TYR A 92 9.55 -2.50 -7.86
N ASP A 93 10.41 -3.50 -8.09
CA ASP A 93 11.85 -3.40 -7.89
C ASP A 93 12.44 -2.68 -9.11
N GLN A 94 12.76 -1.39 -8.92
CA GLN A 94 13.28 -0.53 -9.99
C GLN A 94 14.65 -1.00 -10.48
N GLU A 95 15.51 -1.51 -9.59
CA GLU A 95 16.85 -2.00 -9.95
C GLU A 95 16.78 -3.21 -10.87
N ARG A 96 15.84 -4.13 -10.59
CA ARG A 96 15.63 -5.35 -11.39
C ARG A 96 14.61 -5.17 -12.52
N GLY A 97 13.91 -4.04 -12.56
CA GLY A 97 12.89 -3.74 -13.56
C GLY A 97 11.71 -4.71 -13.56
N ARG A 98 11.31 -5.22 -12.38
CA ARG A 98 10.21 -6.21 -12.28
C ARG A 98 9.43 -6.08 -10.98
N CYS A 99 8.18 -6.55 -10.99
CA CYS A 99 7.41 -6.69 -9.77
C CYS A 99 7.94 -7.86 -8.92
N THR A 100 7.95 -7.71 -7.60
CA THR A 100 8.36 -8.74 -6.64
C THR A 100 7.65 -8.51 -5.31
N MET A 101 7.64 -9.52 -4.46
CA MET A 101 7.23 -9.36 -3.07
C MET A 101 8.32 -8.65 -2.27
N ASP A 102 7.94 -7.70 -1.43
CA ASP A 102 8.82 -7.02 -0.49
C ASP A 102 9.19 -7.97 0.66
N ARG A 103 10.33 -8.66 0.51
CA ARG A 103 10.81 -9.65 1.48
C ARG A 103 11.54 -9.02 2.67
N GLU A 104 11.89 -7.74 2.54
CA GLU A 104 12.64 -7.02 3.56
C GLU A 104 11.68 -6.41 4.58
N TYR A 105 10.60 -5.76 4.12
CA TYR A 105 9.63 -5.10 5.00
C TYR A 105 8.44 -5.98 5.39
N CYS A 106 8.00 -6.93 4.56
CA CYS A 106 6.83 -7.75 4.91
C CYS A 106 7.23 -9.05 5.63
N PRO A 107 6.99 -9.22 6.94
CA PRO A 107 7.29 -10.48 7.63
C PRO A 107 6.42 -11.65 7.15
N HIS A 108 5.31 -11.36 6.46
CA HIS A 108 4.33 -12.34 5.97
C HIS A 108 4.43 -12.59 4.47
N TRP A 109 5.48 -12.15 3.77
CA TRP A 109 5.55 -12.23 2.31
C TRP A 109 5.33 -13.65 1.76
N ARG A 110 5.62 -14.69 2.55
CA ARG A 110 5.40 -16.11 2.22
C ARG A 110 3.95 -16.57 2.33
N ASP A 111 3.14 -15.86 3.10
CA ASP A 111 1.73 -16.20 3.36
C ASP A 111 0.82 -15.74 2.21
N PHE A 112 1.32 -14.88 1.32
CA PHE A 112 0.61 -14.43 0.13
C PHE A 112 0.88 -15.33 -1.07
N THR A 113 -0.18 -15.74 -1.77
CA THR A 113 -0.08 -16.45 -3.03
C THR A 113 0.07 -15.45 -4.18
N TRP A 114 1.25 -15.39 -4.79
CA TRP A 114 1.52 -14.61 -5.99
C TRP A 114 2.39 -15.40 -6.96
N MET A 115 2.08 -15.30 -8.25
CA MET A 115 2.94 -15.82 -9.30
C MET A 115 3.54 -14.64 -10.06
N GLU A 116 4.84 -14.71 -10.37
CA GLU A 116 5.50 -13.72 -11.25
C GLU A 116 4.79 -13.57 -12.61
N THR A 117 3.98 -14.56 -12.99
CA THR A 117 3.18 -14.59 -14.22
C THR A 117 1.78 -13.97 -14.09
N ASP A 118 1.39 -13.41 -12.94
CA ASP A 118 0.13 -12.67 -12.78
C ASP A 118 0.19 -11.34 -13.54
N LYS A 119 -0.04 -11.43 -14.84
CA LYS A 119 0.01 -10.30 -15.78
C LYS A 119 -1.06 -9.26 -15.48
N THR A 120 -2.14 -9.58 -14.77
CA THR A 120 -3.17 -8.61 -14.46
C THR A 120 -2.68 -7.70 -13.35
N LEU A 121 -2.26 -8.29 -12.23
CA LEU A 121 -1.80 -7.53 -11.09
C LEU A 121 -0.53 -6.73 -11.38
N VAL A 122 0.41 -7.31 -12.14
CA VAL A 122 1.61 -6.60 -12.62
C VAL A 122 1.23 -5.40 -13.48
N ARG A 123 0.29 -5.55 -14.42
CA ARG A 123 -0.17 -4.41 -15.25
C ARG A 123 -0.86 -3.34 -14.42
N GLU A 124 -1.67 -3.73 -13.44
CA GLU A 124 -2.35 -2.78 -12.56
C GLU A 124 -1.37 -1.96 -11.74
N LEU A 125 -0.38 -2.61 -11.12
CA LEU A 125 0.68 -1.92 -10.39
C LEU A 125 1.48 -1.00 -11.32
N LEU A 126 1.93 -1.48 -12.49
CA LEU A 126 2.69 -0.65 -13.43
C LEU A 126 1.87 0.54 -13.95
N ASN A 127 0.57 0.34 -14.22
CA ASN A 127 -0.32 1.43 -14.62
C ASN A 127 -0.50 2.45 -13.49
N PHE A 128 -0.67 1.99 -12.24
CA PHE A 128 -0.75 2.87 -11.07
C PHE A 128 0.52 3.72 -10.93
N LEU A 129 1.70 3.10 -10.99
CA LEU A 129 2.98 3.81 -10.90
C LEU A 129 3.12 4.85 -12.03
N LYS A 130 2.86 4.45 -13.28
CA LYS A 130 3.07 5.30 -14.46
C LYS A 130 2.04 6.42 -14.63
N HIS A 131 0.77 6.11 -14.38
CA HIS A 131 -0.34 7.01 -14.74
C HIS A 131 -0.92 7.75 -13.55
N ASP A 132 -0.99 7.11 -12.38
CA ASP A 132 -1.61 7.71 -11.21
C ASP A 132 -0.57 8.41 -10.32
N LEU A 133 0.65 7.86 -10.24
CA LEU A 133 1.77 8.47 -9.51
C LEU A 133 2.75 9.22 -10.41
N GLN A 134 2.67 9.05 -11.74
CA GLN A 134 3.56 9.68 -12.72
C GLN A 134 5.04 9.37 -12.49
N LEU A 135 5.31 8.19 -11.94
CA LEU A 135 6.66 7.66 -11.81
C LEU A 135 7.05 7.06 -13.15
N PHE A 136 8.13 7.60 -13.73
CA PHE A 136 8.83 7.17 -14.96
C PHE A 136 8.03 7.14 -16.29
#